data_AF-L9M6W8-F1
#
_entry.id   AF-L9M6W8-F1
#
_cell.length_a   1.000
_cell.length_b   1.000
_cell.length_c   1.000
_cell.angle_alpha   90.00
_cell.angle_beta   90.00
_cell.angle_gamma   90.00
#
_symmetry.space_group_name_H-M   'P 1'
#
loop_
_entity.id
_entity.type
_entity.pdbx_description
1 polymer ?
#
loop_
_entity_poly.entity_id
_entity_poly.type
_entity_poly.pdbx_seq_one_letter_code
_entity_poly.pdbx_strand_id
1 'polypeptide(L)'
;MAYAEQTHIKTPATYPDDEAVWHKLPKLKIRDYELHGQSRYIDLLISADPSGRVTDVKIIQSSGLTSLDDKVLYAVHKASFKPTNSPIRARQDFNFEAVKNSSNPSARRCFFRFDSEVWQAQTKGKPTSFRYLKQPYLAVNPALLNGEKRHIDFSFKLSRKDKVSDVKLIHSTQINQIDTEVISAFMNAQITSDKKWWQIFKTTHQDYISFDPKDCN
;
A
#
# COMPACT_ATOMS: atom_id res chain seq x y z
N MET A 1 8.33 -13.63 -20.33
CA MET A 1 7.85 -12.97 -19.09
C MET A 1 8.06 -11.47 -19.26
N ALA A 2 6.99 -10.69 -19.30
CA ALA A 2 7.09 -9.23 -19.46
C ALA A 2 7.37 -8.58 -18.09
N TYR A 3 8.34 -7.68 -18.05
CA TYR A 3 8.58 -6.81 -16.89
C TYR A 3 7.77 -5.53 -17.08
N ALA A 4 7.24 -4.97 -15.99
CA ALA A 4 6.72 -3.62 -16.04
C ALA A 4 7.93 -2.69 -16.12
N GLU A 5 7.98 -1.85 -17.16
CA GLU A 5 9.03 -0.84 -17.26
C GLU A 5 8.78 0.27 -16.25
N GLN A 6 9.86 0.67 -15.57
CA GLN A 6 9.88 1.88 -14.76
C GLN A 6 9.85 3.06 -15.72
N THR A 7 8.67 3.63 -15.98
CA THR A 7 8.51 4.48 -17.15
C THR A 7 9.27 5.80 -17.02
N HIS A 8 9.35 6.42 -15.83
CA HIS A 8 10.17 7.62 -15.63
C HIS A 8 10.58 7.80 -14.16
N ILE A 9 11.89 7.80 -13.86
CA ILE A 9 12.39 8.49 -12.65
C ILE A 9 12.48 9.95 -13.05
N LYS A 10 11.49 10.76 -12.66
CA LYS A 10 11.63 12.22 -12.81
C LYS A 10 12.76 12.69 -11.92
N THR A 11 13.49 13.73 -12.34
CA THR A 11 14.41 14.44 -11.45
C THR A 11 13.68 14.72 -10.14
N PRO A 12 14.24 14.36 -8.96
CA PRO A 12 13.57 14.57 -7.70
C PRO A 12 13.11 16.02 -7.58
N ALA A 13 11.89 16.25 -7.13
CA ALA A 13 11.43 17.59 -6.80
C ALA A 13 12.22 18.08 -5.57
N THR A 14 12.99 19.15 -5.76
CA THR A 14 13.94 19.66 -4.79
C THR A 14 13.30 20.72 -3.90
N TYR A 15 13.58 20.62 -2.60
CA TYR A 15 13.44 21.76 -1.70
C TYR A 15 14.63 22.72 -1.95
N PRO A 16 14.53 24.01 -1.57
CA PRO A 16 15.36 25.09 -2.13
C PRO A 16 16.88 25.01 -1.85
N ASP A 17 17.39 23.99 -1.16
CA ASP A 17 18.76 23.96 -0.65
C ASP A 17 19.75 23.10 -1.44
N ASP A 18 19.41 22.52 -2.60
CA ASP A 18 20.34 22.10 -3.68
C ASP A 18 19.61 21.15 -4.66
N GLU A 19 19.92 21.22 -5.96
CA GLU A 19 19.37 20.29 -6.94
C GLU A 19 19.87 18.85 -6.70
N ALA A 20 19.04 18.03 -6.06
CA ALA A 20 19.31 16.63 -5.79
C ALA A 20 19.45 15.82 -7.09
N VAL A 21 20.69 15.52 -7.48
CA VAL A 21 20.99 14.72 -8.67
C VAL A 21 21.51 13.34 -8.27
N TRP A 22 20.92 12.27 -8.82
CA TRP A 22 21.41 10.91 -8.61
C TRP A 22 22.83 10.73 -9.16
N HIS A 23 23.74 10.20 -8.34
CA HIS A 23 25.01 9.63 -8.80
C HIS A 23 24.83 8.18 -9.22
N LYS A 24 24.11 7.41 -8.41
CA LYS A 24 23.72 6.02 -8.68
C LYS A 24 22.21 5.91 -8.55
N LEU A 25 21.52 5.62 -9.65
CA LEU A 25 20.06 5.52 -9.67
C LEU A 25 19.56 4.28 -8.90
N PRO A 26 18.35 4.36 -8.28
CA PRO A 26 17.68 3.19 -7.74
C PRO A 26 17.33 2.23 -8.88
N LYS A 27 17.85 1.01 -8.80
CA LYS A 27 17.60 -0.03 -9.82
C LYS A 27 16.37 -0.84 -9.43
N LEU A 28 15.25 -0.62 -10.12
CA LEU A 28 14.02 -1.38 -9.93
C LEU A 28 13.82 -2.42 -11.02
N LYS A 29 13.38 -3.61 -10.61
CA LYS A 29 12.93 -4.66 -11.52
C LYS A 29 11.62 -5.20 -10.99
N ILE A 30 10.52 -4.72 -11.56
CA ILE A 30 9.16 -5.10 -11.18
C ILE A 30 8.55 -5.91 -12.33
N ARG A 31 8.02 -7.08 -12.02
CA ARG A 31 7.30 -7.89 -13.00
C ARG A 31 5.84 -7.44 -13.05
N ASP A 32 5.20 -7.52 -14.21
CA ASP A 32 3.81 -7.06 -14.38
C ASP A 32 2.84 -7.73 -13.39
N TYR A 33 3.04 -9.02 -13.10
CA TYR A 33 2.19 -9.73 -12.14
C TYR A 33 2.27 -9.15 -10.72
N GLU A 34 3.36 -8.47 -10.36
CA GLU A 34 3.57 -7.85 -9.04
C GLU A 34 2.78 -6.56 -8.88
N LEU A 35 2.28 -5.99 -9.97
CA LEU A 35 1.38 -4.85 -9.94
C LEU A 35 -0.09 -5.26 -9.70
N HIS A 36 -0.36 -6.57 -9.67
CA HIS A 36 -1.68 -7.16 -9.46
C HIS A 36 -2.71 -6.58 -10.46
N GLY A 37 -2.29 -6.40 -11.72
CA GLY A 37 -3.12 -5.93 -12.82
C GLY A 37 -3.50 -4.44 -12.78
N GLN A 38 -2.91 -3.65 -11.89
CA GLN A 38 -3.20 -2.22 -11.78
C GLN A 38 -1.92 -1.40 -11.72
N SER A 39 -1.88 -0.29 -12.45
CA SER A 39 -0.77 0.67 -12.34
C SER A 39 -0.64 1.20 -10.91
N ARG A 40 0.59 1.42 -10.46
CA ARG A 40 0.93 1.81 -9.09
C ARG A 40 1.74 3.07 -9.06
N TYR A 41 1.53 3.84 -8.00
CA TYR A 41 2.25 5.08 -7.74
C TYR A 41 2.78 5.06 -6.31
N ILE A 42 4.05 5.41 -6.14
CA ILE A 42 4.70 5.56 -4.84
C ILE A 42 5.36 6.93 -4.80
N ASP A 43 5.24 7.63 -3.68
CA ASP A 43 5.87 8.93 -3.45
C ASP A 43 6.71 8.88 -2.19
N LEU A 44 7.98 9.28 -2.29
CA LEU A 44 8.96 9.18 -1.23
C LEU A 44 9.57 10.54 -0.89
N LEU A 45 9.90 10.71 0.39
CA LEU A 45 10.81 11.74 0.87
C LEU A 45 12.12 11.08 1.28
N ILE A 46 13.21 11.49 0.64
CA ILE A 46 14.53 10.88 0.76
C ILE A 46 15.46 11.89 1.43
N SER A 47 16.19 11.44 2.45
CA SER A 47 17.25 12.20 3.10
C SER A 47 18.60 11.54 2.84
N ALA A 48 19.61 12.35 2.55
CA ALA A 48 20.99 11.88 2.38
C ALA A 48 21.98 12.83 3.05
N ASP A 49 23.13 12.29 3.45
CA ASP A 49 24.23 13.09 3.98
C ASP A 49 24.97 13.85 2.85
N PRO A 50 25.89 14.78 3.18
CA PRO A 50 26.64 15.55 2.16
C PRO A 50 27.49 14.67 1.21
N SER A 51 27.82 13.43 1.60
CA SER A 51 28.52 12.48 0.70
C SER A 51 27.59 11.90 -0.38
N GLY A 52 26.29 12.18 -0.30
CA GLY A 52 25.26 11.67 -1.20
C GLY A 52 24.71 10.31 -0.77
N ARG A 53 25.10 9.77 0.39
CA ARG A 53 24.59 8.50 0.91
C ARG A 53 23.20 8.69 1.50
N VAL A 54 22.23 7.90 1.02
CA VAL A 54 20.87 7.88 1.56
C VAL A 54 20.89 7.41 3.02
N THR A 55 20.37 8.25 3.93
CA THR A 55 20.32 8.01 5.38
C THR A 55 18.91 7.68 5.87
N ASP A 56 17.87 8.22 5.23
CA ASP A 56 16.48 7.95 5.57
C ASP A 56 15.56 8.02 4.33
N VAL A 57 14.52 7.20 4.32
CA VAL A 57 13.50 7.19 3.26
C VAL A 57 12.13 7.02 3.90
N LYS A 58 11.24 7.99 3.63
CA LYS A 58 9.87 8.01 4.15
C LYS A 58 8.87 7.92 3.03
N ILE A 59 7.95 6.95 3.10
CA ILE A 59 6.80 6.86 2.18
C ILE A 59 5.83 8.00 2.51
N ILE A 60 5.63 8.90 1.54
CA ILE A 60 4.59 9.94 1.57
C ILE A 60 3.26 9.36 1.06
N GLN A 61 3.33 8.55 0.00
CA GLN A 61 2.19 7.82 -0.55
C GLN A 61 2.60 6.40 -0.95
N SER A 62 1.90 5.41 -0.38
CA SER A 62 2.10 3.99 -0.66
C SER A 62 1.45 3.59 -2.00
N SER A 63 1.99 2.56 -2.64
CA SER A 63 1.34 1.89 -3.79
C SER A 63 0.07 1.10 -3.41
N GLY A 64 -0.13 0.87 -2.11
CA GLY A 64 -1.09 -0.09 -1.59
C GLY A 64 -0.63 -1.54 -1.66
N LEU A 65 0.63 -1.80 -2.06
CA LEU A 65 1.26 -3.12 -2.08
C LEU A 65 2.57 -3.08 -1.29
N THR A 66 2.58 -3.66 -0.08
CA THR A 66 3.77 -3.67 0.79
C THR A 66 4.99 -4.27 0.10
N SER A 67 4.80 -5.36 -0.65
CA SER A 67 5.88 -6.02 -1.40
C SER A 67 6.50 -5.13 -2.50
N LEU A 68 5.71 -4.23 -3.10
CA LEU A 68 6.20 -3.26 -4.07
C LEU A 68 6.90 -2.09 -3.35
N ASP A 69 6.29 -1.57 -2.29
CA ASP A 69 6.86 -0.50 -1.47
C ASP A 69 8.25 -0.87 -0.91
N ASP A 70 8.38 -2.07 -0.34
CA ASP A 70 9.64 -2.57 0.23
C ASP A 70 10.75 -2.69 -0.83
N LYS A 71 10.39 -3.13 -2.05
CA LYS A 71 11.34 -3.19 -3.17
C LYS A 71 11.83 -1.80 -3.57
N VAL A 72 10.93 -0.81 -3.57
CA VAL A 72 11.31 0.57 -3.88
C VAL A 72 12.21 1.13 -2.79
N LEU A 73 11.84 1.00 -1.52
CA LEU A 73 12.65 1.43 -0.38
C LEU A 73 14.05 0.82 -0.46
N TYR A 74 14.14 -0.49 -0.68
CA TYR A 74 15.41 -1.20 -0.79
C TYR A 74 16.31 -0.66 -1.93
N ALA A 75 15.72 -0.42 -3.11
CA ALA A 75 16.47 0.10 -4.24
C ALA A 75 16.95 1.54 -4.01
N VAL A 76 16.14 2.37 -3.35
CA VAL A 76 16.48 3.75 -3.00
C VAL A 76 17.58 3.81 -1.94
N HIS A 77 17.54 2.96 -0.90
CA HIS A 77 18.63 2.86 0.07
C HIS A 77 19.96 2.42 -0.55
N LYS A 78 19.93 1.70 -1.67
CA LYS A 78 21.12 1.27 -2.43
C LYS A 78 21.60 2.28 -3.48
N ALA A 79 20.81 3.32 -3.72
CA ALA A 79 21.13 4.45 -4.59
C ALA A 79 21.98 5.49 -3.85
N SER A 80 22.49 6.48 -4.57
CA SER A 80 23.19 7.61 -3.96
C SER A 80 23.08 8.86 -4.83
N PHE A 81 23.03 10.02 -4.19
CA PHE A 81 23.11 11.31 -4.86
C PHE A 81 24.56 11.69 -5.16
N LYS A 82 24.75 12.69 -6.02
CA LYS A 82 26.04 13.37 -6.14
C LYS A 82 26.35 14.07 -4.81
N PRO A 83 27.62 14.04 -4.34
CA PRO A 83 28.02 14.78 -3.16
C PRO A 83 27.71 16.27 -3.29
N THR A 84 27.35 16.90 -2.17
CA THR A 84 27.07 18.34 -2.06
C THR A 84 27.69 18.88 -0.77
N ASN A 85 27.60 20.19 -0.54
CA ASN A 85 28.14 20.80 0.68
C ASN A 85 27.19 20.66 1.89
N SER A 86 25.93 20.31 1.64
CA SER A 86 24.85 20.26 2.63
C SER A 86 24.12 18.92 2.59
N PRO A 87 23.39 18.53 3.64
CA PRO A 87 22.50 17.38 3.57
C PRO A 87 21.43 17.55 2.49
N ILE A 88 21.12 16.46 1.78
CA ILE A 88 20.15 16.48 0.68
C ILE A 88 18.79 16.03 1.20
N ARG A 89 17.73 16.74 0.77
CA ARG A 89 16.34 16.34 0.99
C ARG A 89 15.55 16.42 -0.32
N ALA A 90 15.09 15.27 -0.79
CA ALA A 90 14.52 15.13 -2.12
C ALA A 90 13.16 14.41 -2.09
N ARG A 91 12.19 14.86 -2.87
CA ARG A 91 10.94 14.13 -3.10
C ARG A 91 11.00 13.40 -4.43
N GLN A 92 10.73 12.10 -4.44
CA GLN A 92 10.78 11.27 -5.63
C GLN A 92 9.53 10.43 -5.76
N ASP A 93 8.87 10.54 -6.92
CA ASP A 93 7.78 9.67 -7.32
C ASP A 93 8.27 8.50 -8.20
N PHE A 94 7.56 7.38 -8.09
CA PHE A 94 7.74 6.18 -8.90
C PHE A 94 6.38 5.73 -9.44
N ASN A 95 6.24 5.70 -10.76
CA ASN A 95 5.04 5.20 -11.43
C ASN A 95 5.36 3.86 -12.11
N PHE A 96 4.50 2.86 -11.89
CA PHE A 96 4.58 1.54 -12.48
C PHE A 96 3.32 1.29 -13.27
N GLU A 97 3.45 1.12 -14.58
CA GLU A 97 2.29 0.88 -15.43
C GLU A 97 2.04 -0.62 -15.59
N ALA A 98 0.80 -1.05 -15.30
CA ALA A 98 0.39 -2.41 -15.62
C ALA A 98 0.13 -2.53 -17.12
N VAL A 99 0.56 -3.65 -17.71
CA VAL A 99 0.36 -3.91 -19.14
C VAL A 99 -1.14 -4.17 -19.38
N LYS A 100 -1.82 -3.23 -20.02
CA LYS A 100 -3.27 -3.29 -20.29
C LYS A 100 -3.67 -4.34 -21.33
N ASN A 101 -2.71 -4.92 -22.07
CA ASN A 101 -2.95 -5.86 -23.15
C ASN A 101 -2.38 -7.24 -22.84
N SER A 102 -3.21 -8.10 -22.25
CA SER A 102 -3.11 -9.53 -22.49
C SER A 102 -4.43 -9.97 -23.10
N SER A 103 -4.47 -10.04 -24.43
CA SER A 103 -5.49 -10.77 -25.20
C SER A 103 -5.39 -12.30 -25.00
N ASN A 104 -4.92 -12.74 -23.83
CA ASN A 104 -4.81 -14.13 -23.43
C ASN A 104 -5.93 -14.43 -22.40
N PRO A 105 -6.92 -15.27 -22.73
CA PRO A 105 -8.07 -15.60 -21.88
C PRO A 105 -7.71 -16.24 -20.52
N SER A 106 -6.46 -16.64 -20.33
CA SER A 106 -5.91 -17.19 -19.08
C SER A 106 -5.65 -16.12 -17.99
N ALA A 107 -5.97 -14.85 -18.25
CA ALA A 107 -5.86 -13.74 -17.31
C ALA A 107 -7.15 -13.43 -16.52
N ARG A 108 -8.13 -14.35 -16.44
CA ARG A 108 -9.09 -14.37 -15.32
C ARG A 108 -8.38 -14.85 -14.04
N ARG A 109 -7.27 -14.20 -13.68
CA ARG A 109 -6.61 -14.45 -12.40
C ARG A 109 -7.51 -13.86 -11.32
N CYS A 110 -8.22 -14.73 -10.60
CA CYS A 110 -8.97 -14.27 -9.45
C CYS A 110 -7.98 -13.78 -8.39
N PHE A 111 -8.26 -12.62 -7.83
CA PHE A 111 -7.60 -12.10 -6.65
C PHE A 111 -8.68 -11.74 -5.65
N PHE A 112 -8.48 -12.08 -4.39
CA PHE A 112 -9.37 -11.60 -3.35
C PHE A 112 -9.16 -10.11 -3.15
N ARG A 113 -10.27 -9.38 -3.14
CA ARG A 113 -10.32 -7.94 -2.92
C ARG A 113 -10.59 -7.64 -1.45
N PHE A 114 -10.53 -6.37 -1.09
CA PHE A 114 -10.90 -5.92 0.26
C PHE A 114 -12.44 -5.97 0.39
N ASP A 115 -12.97 -7.17 0.62
CA ASP A 115 -14.41 -7.41 0.73
C ASP A 115 -14.82 -7.70 2.18
N SER A 116 -14.57 -6.71 3.04
CA SER A 116 -14.85 -6.84 4.47
C SER A 116 -16.34 -6.84 4.79
N GLU A 117 -16.71 -7.34 5.96
CA GLU A 117 -18.10 -7.34 6.43
C GLU A 117 -18.67 -5.92 6.44
N VAL A 118 -17.89 -4.93 6.92
CA VAL A 118 -18.31 -3.53 6.91
C VAL A 118 -18.45 -2.99 5.48
N TRP A 119 -17.51 -3.30 4.57
CA TRP A 119 -17.59 -2.91 3.17
C TRP A 119 -18.84 -3.50 2.47
N GLN A 120 -19.15 -4.77 2.74
CA GLN A 120 -20.35 -5.41 2.22
C GLN A 120 -21.63 -4.82 2.81
N ALA A 121 -21.65 -4.53 4.11
CA ALA A 121 -22.79 -3.92 4.76
C ALA A 121 -23.09 -2.52 4.20
N GLN A 122 -22.07 -1.67 4.06
CA GLN A 122 -22.23 -0.31 3.51
C GLN A 122 -22.69 -0.33 2.04
N THR A 123 -22.17 -1.23 1.21
CA THR A 123 -22.58 -1.35 -0.21
C THR A 123 -24.01 -1.85 -0.37
N LYS A 124 -24.52 -2.57 0.64
CA LYS A 124 -25.93 -3.00 0.76
C LYS A 124 -26.81 -1.95 1.45
N GLY A 125 -26.30 -0.75 1.74
CA GLY A 125 -27.06 0.32 2.40
C GLY A 125 -27.39 0.06 3.87
N LYS A 126 -26.73 -0.92 4.51
CA LYS A 126 -26.94 -1.22 5.92
C LYS A 126 -26.16 -0.24 6.80
N PRO A 127 -26.68 0.13 7.98
CA PRO A 127 -25.95 0.96 8.93
C PRO A 127 -24.71 0.21 9.46
N THR A 128 -23.61 0.94 9.60
CA THR A 128 -22.33 0.42 10.10
C THR A 128 -21.75 1.38 11.13
N SER A 129 -20.95 0.86 12.07
CA SER A 129 -20.35 1.70 13.14
C SER A 129 -19.30 2.68 12.61
N PHE A 130 -18.72 2.39 11.45
CA PHE A 130 -17.86 3.25 10.65
C PHE A 130 -18.03 2.88 9.17
N ARG A 131 -17.48 3.70 8.25
CA ARG A 131 -17.55 3.45 6.80
C ARG A 131 -16.22 3.75 6.11
N TYR A 132 -15.94 3.00 5.06
CA TYR A 132 -14.86 3.30 4.12
C TYR A 132 -15.34 4.30 3.08
N LEU A 133 -14.58 5.37 2.84
CA LEU A 133 -14.91 6.35 1.79
C LEU A 133 -14.75 5.78 0.38
N LYS A 134 -13.84 4.80 0.21
CA LYS A 134 -13.61 4.02 -1.00
C LYS A 134 -13.13 2.63 -0.62
N GLN A 135 -13.34 1.63 -1.48
CA GLN A 135 -12.83 0.27 -1.22
C GLN A 135 -11.31 0.33 -1.08
N PRO A 136 -10.73 -0.15 0.03
CA PRO A 136 -9.30 -0.28 0.15
C PRO A 136 -8.75 -1.19 -0.95
N TYR A 137 -7.57 -0.87 -1.45
CA TYR A 137 -6.95 -1.74 -2.42
C TYR A 137 -6.37 -2.97 -1.73
N LEU A 138 -6.81 -4.15 -2.14
CA LEU A 138 -6.25 -5.44 -1.74
C LEU A 138 -6.34 -6.38 -2.93
N ALA A 139 -5.32 -7.21 -3.11
CA ALA A 139 -5.31 -8.27 -4.10
C ALA A 139 -4.48 -9.44 -3.59
N VAL A 140 -5.14 -10.37 -2.91
CA VAL A 140 -4.50 -11.58 -2.37
C VAL A 140 -4.60 -12.70 -3.42
N ASN A 141 -3.47 -13.35 -3.69
CA ASN A 141 -3.43 -14.49 -4.60
C ASN A 141 -4.09 -15.72 -3.94
N PRO A 142 -5.09 -16.36 -4.58
CA PRO A 142 -5.76 -17.54 -4.02
C PRO A 142 -4.84 -18.73 -3.76
N ALA A 143 -3.71 -18.84 -4.49
CA ALA A 143 -2.71 -19.87 -4.24
C ALA A 143 -2.14 -19.82 -2.82
N LEU A 144 -2.15 -18.65 -2.16
CA LEU A 144 -1.67 -18.52 -0.77
C LEU A 144 -2.55 -19.28 0.22
N LEU A 145 -3.83 -19.48 -0.09
CA LEU A 145 -4.78 -20.16 0.80
C LEU A 145 -4.58 -21.67 0.86
N ASN A 146 -3.81 -22.27 -0.07
CA ASN A 146 -3.67 -23.73 -0.20
C ASN A 146 -5.02 -24.48 -0.22
N GLY A 147 -6.06 -23.87 -0.80
CA GLY A 147 -7.40 -24.45 -0.88
C GLY A 147 -8.24 -24.36 0.41
N GLU A 148 -7.74 -23.71 1.46
CA GLU A 148 -8.46 -23.56 2.72
C GLU A 148 -9.16 -22.21 2.83
N LYS A 149 -10.37 -22.21 3.40
CA LYS A 149 -11.03 -20.97 3.78
C LYS A 149 -10.29 -20.34 4.96
N ARG A 150 -9.91 -19.07 4.82
CA ARG A 150 -9.25 -18.29 5.87
C ARG A 150 -10.07 -17.04 6.17
N HIS A 151 -9.78 -16.41 7.31
CA HIS A 151 -10.33 -15.10 7.61
C HIS A 151 -9.37 -14.33 8.52
N ILE A 152 -9.58 -13.02 8.58
CA ILE A 152 -8.87 -12.10 9.43
C ILE A 152 -9.87 -11.22 10.16
N ASP A 153 -9.64 -11.05 11.46
CA ASP A 153 -10.38 -10.12 12.33
C ASP A 153 -9.37 -9.15 12.94
N PHE A 154 -9.69 -7.87 12.88
CA PHE A 154 -8.86 -6.83 13.48
C PHE A 154 -9.71 -5.75 14.13
N SER A 155 -9.15 -5.17 15.19
CA SER A 155 -9.70 -3.98 15.84
C SER A 155 -8.81 -2.78 15.63
N PHE A 156 -9.39 -1.59 15.74
CA PHE A 156 -8.67 -0.32 15.68
C PHE A 156 -9.39 0.75 16.48
N LYS A 157 -8.67 1.82 16.81
CA LYS A 157 -9.26 3.04 17.35
C LYS A 157 -9.38 4.11 16.27
N LEU A 158 -10.52 4.78 16.23
CA LEU A 158 -10.80 5.89 15.34
C LEU A 158 -11.01 7.17 16.15
N SER A 159 -10.25 8.21 15.84
CA SER A 159 -10.45 9.53 16.43
C SER A 159 -11.55 10.32 15.70
N ARG A 160 -12.09 11.38 16.32
CA ARG A 160 -13.05 12.30 15.70
C ARG A 160 -12.53 13.01 14.44
N LYS A 161 -11.20 13.11 14.28
CA LYS A 161 -10.53 13.64 13.08
C LYS A 161 -10.22 12.56 12.05
N ASP A 162 -10.93 11.43 12.11
CA ASP A 162 -10.82 10.31 11.17
C ASP A 162 -9.42 9.65 11.14
N LYS A 163 -8.59 9.88 12.18
CA LYS A 163 -7.28 9.23 12.34
C LYS A 163 -7.43 7.86 12.98
N VAL A 164 -6.91 6.84 12.30
CA VAL A 164 -6.78 5.45 12.76
C VAL A 164 -5.55 5.30 13.67
N SER A 165 -5.67 4.52 14.74
CA SER A 165 -4.55 4.08 15.57
C SER A 165 -4.86 2.74 16.26
N ASP A 166 -3.88 2.21 17.00
CA ASP A 166 -4.07 1.02 17.85
C ASP A 166 -4.67 -0.18 17.10
N VAL A 167 -4.20 -0.41 15.87
CA VAL A 167 -4.64 -1.56 15.08
C VAL A 167 -4.10 -2.84 15.70
N LYS A 168 -4.98 -3.79 15.97
CA LYS A 168 -4.66 -5.07 16.60
C LYS A 168 -5.33 -6.20 15.85
N LEU A 169 -4.53 -7.21 15.50
CA LEU A 169 -5.03 -8.47 14.98
C LEU A 169 -5.74 -9.24 16.10
N ILE A 170 -7.01 -9.54 15.91
CA ILE A 170 -7.81 -10.39 16.81
C ILE A 170 -7.69 -11.84 16.35
N HIS A 171 -7.79 -12.07 15.04
CA HIS A 171 -7.60 -13.37 14.41
C HIS A 171 -6.71 -13.25 13.17
N SER A 172 -5.69 -14.12 13.09
CA SER A 172 -4.76 -14.22 11.96
C SER A 172 -5.25 -15.25 10.94
N THR A 173 -4.99 -15.02 9.66
CA THR A 173 -5.17 -16.05 8.62
C THR A 173 -4.18 -17.23 8.76
N GLN A 174 -3.17 -17.09 9.63
CA GLN A 174 -1.96 -17.91 9.74
C GLN A 174 -1.03 -17.82 8.52
N ILE A 175 -1.29 -16.89 7.60
CA ILE A 175 -0.43 -16.61 6.45
C ILE A 175 0.02 -15.15 6.57
N ASN A 176 1.25 -14.96 7.04
CA ASN A 176 1.79 -13.63 7.35
C ASN A 176 1.69 -12.65 6.17
N GLN A 177 1.84 -13.14 4.94
CA GLN A 177 1.69 -12.32 3.74
C GLN A 177 0.25 -11.75 3.62
N ILE A 178 -0.78 -12.57 3.82
CA ILE A 178 -2.17 -12.12 3.74
C ILE A 178 -2.47 -11.13 4.85
N ASP A 179 -2.07 -11.44 6.09
CA ASP A 179 -2.28 -10.54 7.23
C ASP A 179 -1.63 -9.18 6.99
N THR A 180 -0.39 -9.17 6.50
CA THR A 180 0.36 -7.94 6.19
C THR A 180 -0.30 -7.13 5.08
N GLU A 181 -0.75 -7.79 4.00
CA GLU A 181 -1.43 -7.12 2.89
C GLU A 181 -2.77 -6.51 3.33
N VAL A 182 -3.55 -7.22 4.15
CA VAL A 182 -4.83 -6.70 4.68
C VAL A 182 -4.61 -5.52 5.61
N ILE A 183 -3.71 -5.64 6.59
CA ILE A 183 -3.45 -4.54 7.54
C ILE A 183 -2.86 -3.33 6.81
N SER A 184 -2.00 -3.53 5.81
CA SER A 184 -1.50 -2.43 4.98
C SER A 184 -2.60 -1.75 4.17
N ALA A 185 -3.47 -2.54 3.51
CA ALA A 185 -4.62 -2.02 2.79
C ALA A 185 -5.54 -1.20 3.71
N PHE A 186 -5.82 -1.71 4.90
CA PHE A 186 -6.62 -1.04 5.92
C PHE A 186 -5.98 0.25 6.42
N MET A 187 -4.68 0.23 6.77
CA MET A 187 -3.96 1.40 7.28
C MET A 187 -3.89 2.56 6.28
N ASN A 188 -3.91 2.24 4.98
CA ASN A 188 -3.95 3.23 3.89
C ASN A 188 -5.38 3.66 3.51
N ALA A 189 -6.41 3.09 4.13
CA ALA A 189 -7.80 3.39 3.83
C ALA A 189 -8.24 4.75 4.39
N GLN A 190 -9.16 5.39 3.69
CA GLN A 190 -9.87 6.56 4.20
C GLN A 190 -11.17 6.10 4.87
N ILE A 191 -11.29 6.37 6.16
CA ILE A 191 -12.34 5.84 7.02
C ILE A 191 -13.01 6.99 7.77
N THR A 192 -14.32 6.91 8.00
CA THR A 192 -15.03 7.86 8.88
C THR A 192 -16.12 7.17 9.69
N SER A 193 -16.60 7.82 10.74
CA SER A 193 -17.74 7.37 11.55
C SER A 193 -18.63 8.55 11.93
N ASP A 194 -19.82 8.25 12.46
CA ASP A 194 -20.77 9.28 12.87
C ASP A 194 -20.21 10.10 14.05
N LYS A 195 -20.12 11.42 13.84
CA LYS A 195 -19.46 12.33 14.77
C LYS A 195 -20.44 12.81 15.83
N LYS A 196 -20.20 12.44 17.09
CA LYS A 196 -20.95 13.00 18.23
C LYS A 196 -20.25 14.26 18.76
N TRP A 197 -21.01 15.33 18.99
CA TRP A 197 -20.47 16.64 19.38
C TRP A 197 -19.69 16.60 20.71
N TRP A 198 -20.06 15.69 21.62
CA TRP A 198 -19.42 15.44 22.91
C TRP A 198 -18.28 14.41 22.86
N GLN A 199 -18.01 13.76 21.72
CA GLN A 199 -16.97 12.74 21.64
C GLN A 199 -15.58 13.39 21.58
N ILE A 200 -14.87 13.31 22.70
CA ILE A 200 -13.47 13.74 22.85
C ILE A 200 -12.48 12.55 22.82
N PHE A 201 -12.99 11.31 22.92
CA PHE A 201 -12.20 10.08 22.93
C PHE A 201 -12.24 9.35 21.59
N LYS A 202 -11.25 8.48 21.36
CA LYS A 202 -11.25 7.56 20.22
C LYS A 202 -12.21 6.40 20.49
N THR A 203 -12.97 5.99 19.49
CA THR A 203 -13.87 4.84 19.55
C THR A 203 -13.20 3.60 18.99
N THR A 204 -13.44 2.45 19.61
CA THR A 204 -12.94 1.16 19.10
C THR A 204 -13.92 0.60 18.08
N HIS A 205 -13.40 0.11 16.97
CA HIS A 205 -14.14 -0.55 15.92
C HIS A 205 -13.43 -1.86 15.55
N GLN A 206 -14.16 -2.74 14.86
CA GLN A 206 -13.70 -4.03 14.38
C GLN A 206 -14.17 -4.23 12.95
N ASP A 207 -13.42 -5.01 12.19
CA ASP A 207 -13.83 -5.47 10.87
C ASP A 207 -13.28 -6.87 10.61
N TYR A 208 -13.93 -7.54 9.67
CA TYR A 208 -13.71 -8.94 9.35
C TYR A 208 -13.62 -9.11 7.84
N ILE A 209 -12.66 -9.91 7.38
CA ILE A 209 -12.55 -10.30 5.96
C ILE A 209 -12.41 -11.81 5.87
N SER A 210 -13.26 -12.44 5.05
CA SER A 210 -13.13 -13.86 4.70
C SER A 210 -12.50 -14.02 3.33
N PHE A 211 -11.64 -15.02 3.22
CA PHE A 211 -11.04 -15.48 1.97
C PHE A 211 -11.50 -16.92 1.73
N ASP A 212 -12.53 -17.10 0.90
CA ASP A 212 -13.05 -18.42 0.53
C ASP A 212 -12.56 -18.78 -0.88
N PRO A 213 -11.78 -19.87 -1.06
CA PRO A 213 -11.35 -20.33 -2.38
C PRO A 213 -12.48 -20.44 -3.41
N LYS A 214 -13.73 -20.66 -2.97
CA LYS A 214 -14.90 -20.72 -3.85
C LYS A 214 -15.28 -19.37 -4.48
N ASP A 215 -14.92 -18.25 -3.86
CA ASP A 215 -15.17 -16.92 -4.44
C ASP A 215 -14.24 -16.63 -5.62
N CYS A 216 -13.27 -17.52 -5.87
CA CYS A 216 -12.24 -17.40 -6.89
C CYS A 216 -12.19 -18.52 -7.94
N ASN A 217 -13.20 -19.40 -7.96
CA ASN A 217 -13.31 -20.53 -8.91
C ASN A 217 -14.39 -20.31 -9.96
#